data_AF-A0A7X3UZM3-F1
#
_entry.id   AF-A0A7X3UZM3-F1
#
_cell.length_a   1.000
_cell.length_b   1.000
_cell.length_c   1.000
_cell.angle_alpha   90.00
_cell.angle_beta   90.00
_cell.angle_gamma   90.00
#
_symmetry.space_group_name_H-M   'P 1'
#
loop_
_entity.id
_entity.type
_entity.pdbx_description
1 polymer ?
#
loop_
_entity_poly.entity_id
_entity_poly.type
_entity_poly.pdbx_seq_one_letter_code
_entity_poly.pdbx_strand_id
1 'polypeptide(L)'
;VPPRGNANFAWVQHMVHHLAPRGIAGFVLANGSMSSSQSGEGEIRKNLIEAELVDCMVALPGQLFYSTQIPACLWFLARGRRRRGEILFIDARKLGRMVDRTHRELTGEEIGRIAETYHAWGTREDGYSDVPGFCKSAALGEVRKYGHVLTPGRYVGVEPQEDDGEAFEEKMTRLVAELRAQQAEGERLDTAITENLNALGFGGQRT
;
A
#
# COMPACT_ATOMS: atom_id res chain seq x y z
N VAL A 1 -5.11 -0.53 23.95
CA VAL A 1 -5.69 -1.90 24.03
C VAL A 1 -6.39 -2.16 22.70
N PRO A 2 -6.21 -3.33 22.07
CA PRO A 2 -6.84 -3.66 20.79
C PRO A 2 -8.38 -3.66 20.90
N PRO A 3 -9.10 -3.27 19.84
CA PRO A 3 -10.56 -3.20 19.86
C PRO A 3 -11.21 -4.59 19.85
N ARG A 4 -12.40 -4.71 20.45
CA ARG A 4 -13.14 -6.00 20.56
C ARG A 4 -13.42 -6.67 19.21
N GLY A 5 -13.62 -5.89 18.14
CA GLY A 5 -13.98 -6.39 16.81
C GLY A 5 -12.78 -6.67 15.88
N ASN A 6 -11.54 -6.40 16.30
CA ASN A 6 -10.37 -6.60 15.45
C ASN A 6 -9.17 -7.05 16.30
N ALA A 7 -8.77 -8.30 16.12
CA ALA A 7 -7.72 -8.96 16.88
C ALA A 7 -6.30 -8.73 16.32
N ASN A 8 -6.13 -8.01 15.21
CA ASN A 8 -4.83 -7.85 14.55
C ASN A 8 -3.76 -7.36 15.54
N PHE A 9 -3.99 -6.22 16.18
CA PHE A 9 -3.03 -5.67 17.13
C PHE A 9 -2.95 -6.45 18.44
N ALA A 10 -3.94 -7.30 18.76
CA ALA A 10 -3.81 -8.24 19.88
C ALA A 10 -2.75 -9.30 19.59
N TRP A 11 -2.77 -9.88 18.38
CA TRP A 11 -1.74 -10.80 17.92
C TRP A 11 -0.37 -10.14 17.83
N VAL A 12 -0.29 -8.91 17.30
CA VAL A 12 0.98 -8.17 17.24
C VAL A 12 1.57 -7.99 18.64
N GLN A 13 0.77 -7.53 19.61
CA GLN A 13 1.24 -7.34 20.98
C GLN A 13 1.62 -8.66 21.65
N HIS A 14 0.89 -9.75 21.36
CA HIS A 14 1.22 -11.10 21.85
C HIS A 14 2.57 -11.59 21.29
N MET A 15 2.83 -11.40 19.99
CA MET A 15 4.12 -11.72 19.37
C MET A 15 5.26 -10.90 19.99
N VAL A 16 5.04 -9.60 20.23
CA VAL A 16 6.02 -8.73 20.90
C VAL A 16 6.33 -9.22 22.31
N HIS A 17 5.31 -9.65 23.06
CA HIS A 17 5.48 -10.15 24.43
C HIS A 17 6.40 -11.38 24.49
N HIS A 18 6.25 -12.32 23.56
CA HIS A 18 7.05 -13.55 23.51
C HIS A 18 8.39 -13.40 22.79
N LEU A 19 8.67 -12.23 22.19
CA LEU A 19 9.90 -12.01 21.46
C LEU A 19 11.10 -11.95 22.41
N ALA A 20 12.09 -12.82 22.18
CA ALA A 20 13.36 -12.82 22.92
C ALA A 20 14.09 -11.46 22.80
N PRO A 21 15.00 -11.10 23.73
CA PRO A 21 15.68 -9.80 23.73
C PRO A 21 16.38 -9.39 22.42
N ARG A 22 16.83 -10.36 21.61
CA ARG A 22 17.41 -10.14 20.28
C ARG A 22 16.63 -10.88 19.18
N GLY A 23 15.38 -11.24 19.47
CA GLY A 23 14.51 -11.96 18.56
C GLY A 23 13.97 -11.07 17.45
N ILE A 24 13.58 -11.73 16.36
CA ILE A 24 12.91 -11.15 15.20
C ILE A 24 11.62 -11.94 14.97
N ALA A 25 10.53 -11.25 14.66
CA ALA A 25 9.27 -11.85 14.25
C ALA A 25 8.86 -11.29 12.89
N GLY A 26 8.46 -12.19 11.98
CA GLY A 26 7.87 -11.84 10.69
C GLY A 26 6.46 -12.42 10.62
N PHE A 27 5.46 -11.61 10.26
CA PHE A 27 4.07 -12.07 10.17
C PHE A 27 3.26 -11.31 9.12
N VAL A 28 2.18 -11.95 8.66
CA VAL A 28 1.26 -11.42 7.65
C VAL A 28 0.09 -10.72 8.32
N LEU A 29 -0.27 -9.53 7.83
CA LEU A 29 -1.52 -8.83 8.19
C LEU A 29 -2.17 -8.22 6.95
N ALA A 30 -3.47 -7.90 7.05
CA ALA A 30 -4.15 -7.08 6.04
C ALA A 30 -3.55 -5.67 5.96
N ASN A 31 -3.53 -5.07 4.78
CA ASN A 31 -2.91 -3.75 4.55
C ASN A 31 -3.46 -2.63 5.44
N GLY A 32 -4.71 -2.73 5.89
CA GLY A 32 -5.32 -1.78 6.83
C GLY A 32 -4.53 -1.60 8.13
N SER A 33 -3.78 -2.63 8.58
CA SER A 33 -2.92 -2.55 9.77
C SER A 33 -1.87 -1.43 9.71
N MET A 34 -1.41 -1.09 8.50
CA MET A 34 -0.36 -0.10 8.29
C MET A 34 -0.84 1.34 8.49
N SER A 35 -2.14 1.61 8.33
CA SER A 35 -2.67 2.98 8.26
C SER A 35 -3.92 3.22 9.09
N SER A 36 -4.61 2.19 9.56
CA SER A 36 -5.85 2.33 10.31
C SER A 36 -5.65 3.19 11.55
N SER A 37 -6.53 4.18 11.71
CA SER A 37 -6.67 4.99 12.94
C SER A 37 -7.96 4.64 13.68
N GLN A 38 -8.70 3.62 13.23
CA GLN A 38 -9.96 3.22 13.84
C GLN A 38 -9.69 2.57 15.20
N SER A 39 -10.58 2.85 16.15
CA SER A 39 -10.66 2.13 17.43
C SER A 39 -9.32 1.96 18.19
N GLY A 40 -8.43 2.96 18.10
CA GLY A 40 -7.16 3.01 18.84
C GLY A 40 -5.98 2.27 18.21
N GLU A 41 -6.15 1.65 17.03
CA GLU A 41 -5.05 0.94 16.34
C GLU A 41 -3.87 1.85 16.01
N GLY A 42 -4.15 3.11 15.66
CA GLY A 42 -3.13 4.12 15.37
C GLY A 42 -2.18 4.37 16.55
N GLU A 43 -2.71 4.46 17.77
CA GLU A 43 -1.88 4.65 18.96
C GLU A 43 -1.05 3.41 19.30
N ILE A 44 -1.59 2.20 19.09
CA ILE A 44 -0.82 0.96 19.29
C ILE A 44 0.35 0.91 18.29
N ARG A 45 0.08 1.18 17.00
CA ARG A 45 1.11 1.23 15.96
C ARG A 45 2.17 2.28 16.27
N LYS A 46 1.76 3.50 16.64
CA LYS A 46 2.66 4.57 17.08
C LYS A 46 3.56 4.10 18.23
N ASN A 47 3.01 3.46 19.25
CA ASN A 47 3.80 2.95 20.37
C ASN A 47 4.82 1.88 19.94
N LEU A 48 4.47 1.00 18.99
CA LEU A 48 5.40 0.01 18.43
C LEU A 48 6.55 0.69 17.66
N ILE A 49 6.24 1.73 16.89
CA ILE A 49 7.21 2.51 16.11
C ILE A 49 8.14 3.30 17.03
N GLU A 50 7.59 4.01 18.01
CA GLU A 50 8.35 4.83 18.95
C GLU A 50 9.19 4.00 19.92
N ALA A 51 8.78 2.76 20.21
CA ALA A 51 9.59 1.78 20.93
C ALA A 51 10.69 1.14 20.05
N GLU A 52 10.86 1.60 18.81
CA GLU A 52 11.80 1.07 17.81
C GLU A 52 11.67 -0.45 17.62
N LEU A 53 10.44 -0.99 17.66
CA LEU A 53 10.21 -2.43 17.46
C LEU A 53 9.97 -2.80 16.00
N VAL A 54 9.45 -1.88 15.19
CA VAL A 54 9.21 -2.11 13.76
C VAL A 54 10.54 -1.96 13.01
N ASP A 55 10.94 -2.99 12.28
CA ASP A 55 12.22 -3.06 11.55
C ASP A 55 12.01 -2.90 10.04
N CYS A 56 11.06 -3.64 9.47
CA CYS A 56 10.74 -3.59 8.05
C CYS A 56 9.24 -3.81 7.77
N MET A 57 8.75 -3.13 6.74
CA MET A 57 7.39 -3.22 6.22
C MET A 57 7.42 -3.59 4.74
N VAL A 58 6.71 -4.65 4.36
CA VAL A 58 6.58 -5.07 2.95
C VAL A 58 5.11 -5.03 2.55
N ALA A 59 4.77 -4.27 1.51
CA ALA A 59 3.44 -4.32 0.90
C ALA A 59 3.46 -5.38 -0.21
N LEU A 60 2.64 -6.42 -0.07
CA LEU A 60 2.56 -7.51 -1.03
C LEU A 60 1.53 -7.20 -2.13
N PRO A 61 1.64 -7.86 -3.30
CA PRO A 61 0.61 -7.75 -4.32
C PRO A 61 -0.71 -8.37 -3.87
N GLY A 62 -1.80 -8.00 -4.55
CA GLY A 62 -3.10 -8.67 -4.38
C GLY A 62 -3.06 -10.09 -4.94
N GLN A 63 -4.15 -10.83 -4.74
CA GLN A 63 -4.37 -12.14 -5.38
C GLN A 63 -3.35 -13.24 -5.00
N LEU A 64 -2.60 -13.08 -3.90
CA LEU A 64 -1.69 -14.11 -3.39
C LEU A 64 -2.39 -15.24 -2.63
N PHE A 65 -3.64 -15.04 -2.19
CA PHE A 65 -4.37 -16.01 -1.37
C PHE A 65 -5.52 -16.62 -2.17
N TYR A 66 -5.71 -17.94 -2.05
CA TYR A 66 -6.81 -18.65 -2.71
C TYR A 66 -8.20 -18.21 -2.24
N SER A 67 -8.30 -17.68 -1.01
CA SER A 67 -9.59 -17.30 -0.41
C SER A 67 -9.95 -15.82 -0.57
N THR A 68 -9.01 -14.96 -0.98
CA THR A 68 -9.24 -13.52 -1.09
C THR A 68 -8.27 -12.84 -2.04
N GLN A 69 -8.78 -11.85 -2.78
CA GLN A 69 -7.96 -11.00 -3.64
C GLN A 69 -7.32 -9.84 -2.88
N ILE A 70 -7.71 -9.63 -1.62
CA ILE A 70 -7.23 -8.52 -0.79
C ILE A 70 -5.71 -8.65 -0.58
N PRO A 71 -4.93 -7.60 -0.88
CA PRO A 71 -3.49 -7.60 -0.63
C PRO A 71 -3.18 -7.59 0.86
N ALA A 72 -2.06 -8.23 1.21
CA ALA A 72 -1.53 -8.26 2.56
C ALA A 72 -0.21 -7.51 2.67
N CYS A 73 0.28 -7.36 3.89
CA CYS A 73 1.59 -6.82 4.20
C CYS A 73 2.34 -7.77 5.14
N LEU A 74 3.66 -7.73 5.05
CA LEU A 74 4.55 -8.34 6.03
C LEU A 74 5.02 -7.28 7.00
N TRP A 75 4.94 -7.62 8.28
CA TRP A 75 5.55 -6.87 9.36
C TRP A 75 6.75 -7.64 9.86
N PHE A 76 7.88 -6.97 9.96
CA PHE A 76 9.06 -7.46 10.66
C PHE A 76 9.30 -6.64 11.91
N LEU A 77 9.25 -7.30 13.06
CA LEU A 77 9.57 -6.72 14.36
C LEU A 77 10.90 -7.27 14.86
N ALA A 78 11.74 -6.41 15.43
CA ALA A 78 13.02 -6.82 16.01
C ALA A 78 13.31 -6.03 17.30
N ARG A 79 13.62 -6.74 18.40
CA ARG A 79 14.08 -6.08 19.66
C ARG A 79 15.55 -5.67 19.58
N GLY A 80 16.35 -6.41 18.82
CA GLY A 80 17.76 -6.10 18.55
C GLY A 80 17.94 -5.55 17.15
N ARG A 81 17.31 -4.40 16.84
CA ARG A 81 17.29 -3.86 15.46
C ARG A 81 18.69 -3.71 14.87
N ARG A 82 18.78 -4.02 13.58
CA ARG A 82 20.03 -3.94 12.80
C ARG A 82 20.42 -2.49 12.51
N ARG A 83 19.43 -1.62 12.30
CA ARG A 83 19.59 -0.16 12.22
C ARG A 83 18.68 0.51 13.24
N ARG A 84 19.17 1.50 13.98
CA ARG A 84 18.35 2.32 14.90
C ARG A 84 17.90 3.60 14.20
N GLY A 85 16.75 4.13 14.56
CA GLY A 85 16.17 5.33 13.99
C GLY A 85 15.62 5.23 12.56
N GLU A 86 15.71 4.06 11.89
CA GLU A 86 15.24 3.85 10.50
C GLU A 86 14.20 2.73 10.40
N ILE A 87 13.30 2.77 9.42
CA ILE A 87 12.43 1.64 9.07
C ILE A 87 12.58 1.39 7.57
N LEU A 88 12.80 0.13 7.19
CA LEU A 88 12.83 -0.25 5.77
C LEU A 88 11.42 -0.45 5.23
N PHE A 89 11.09 0.25 4.15
CA PHE A 89 9.86 0.07 3.40
C PHE A 89 10.16 -0.60 2.07
N ILE A 90 9.45 -1.68 1.76
CA ILE A 90 9.52 -2.39 0.48
C ILE A 90 8.11 -2.44 -0.13
N ASP A 91 7.99 -1.97 -1.36
CA ASP A 91 6.75 -2.02 -2.14
C ASP A 91 6.83 -3.10 -3.21
N ALA A 92 6.29 -4.26 -2.90
CA ALA A 92 6.22 -5.41 -3.79
C ALA A 92 4.87 -5.49 -4.52
N ARG A 93 4.00 -4.47 -4.43
CA ARG A 93 2.62 -4.54 -4.94
C ARG A 93 2.52 -4.79 -6.45
N LYS A 94 3.55 -4.41 -7.21
CA LYS A 94 3.65 -4.61 -8.67
C LYS A 94 4.29 -5.94 -9.06
N LEU A 95 4.87 -6.67 -8.10
CA LEU A 95 5.57 -7.93 -8.36
C LEU A 95 4.58 -9.09 -8.54
N GLY A 96 5.11 -10.21 -8.99
CA GLY A 96 4.41 -11.46 -9.19
C GLY A 96 3.80 -11.61 -10.57
N ARG A 97 3.52 -12.87 -10.89
CA ARG A 97 2.91 -13.30 -12.15
C ARG A 97 1.53 -13.88 -11.87
N MET A 98 0.58 -13.59 -12.74
CA MET A 98 -0.70 -14.31 -12.75
C MET A 98 -0.44 -15.76 -13.16
N VAL A 99 -0.82 -16.70 -12.30
CA VAL A 99 -0.77 -18.15 -12.59
C VAL A 99 -2.09 -18.65 -13.15
N ASP A 100 -3.18 -17.95 -12.85
CA ASP A 100 -4.47 -18.08 -13.51
C ASP A 100 -5.19 -16.72 -13.55
N ARG A 101 -6.50 -16.69 -13.85
CA ARG A 101 -7.30 -15.46 -13.95
C ARG A 101 -7.43 -14.69 -12.62
N THR A 102 -7.21 -15.35 -11.50
CA THR A 102 -7.55 -14.87 -10.15
C THR A 102 -6.41 -14.94 -9.15
N HIS A 103 -5.36 -15.73 -9.41
CA HIS A 103 -4.25 -15.94 -8.49
C HIS A 103 -2.93 -15.46 -9.08
N ARG A 104 -2.14 -14.87 -8.19
CA ARG A 104 -0.80 -14.37 -8.44
C ARG A 104 0.19 -15.13 -7.57
N GLU A 105 1.36 -15.40 -8.11
CA GLU A 105 2.49 -15.94 -7.36
C GLU A 105 3.70 -15.04 -7.51
N LEU A 106 4.44 -14.87 -6.41
CA LEU A 106 5.78 -14.28 -6.44
C LEU A 106 6.76 -15.35 -6.94
N THR A 107 7.58 -14.97 -7.91
CA THR A 107 8.65 -15.85 -8.39
C THR A 107 9.76 -15.96 -7.34
N GLY A 108 10.56 -17.04 -7.44
CA GLY A 108 11.73 -17.20 -6.55
C GLY A 108 12.73 -16.04 -6.65
N GLU A 109 12.87 -15.47 -7.85
CA GLU A 109 13.71 -14.28 -8.08
C GLU A 109 13.17 -13.05 -7.35
N GLU A 110 11.86 -12.79 -7.40
CA GLU A 110 11.24 -11.67 -6.70
C GLU A 110 11.31 -11.82 -5.18
N ILE A 111 11.10 -13.04 -4.67
CA ILE A 111 11.28 -13.35 -3.24
C ILE A 111 12.75 -13.12 -2.85
N GLY A 112 13.69 -13.60 -3.68
CA GLY A 112 15.13 -13.38 -3.51
C GLY A 112 15.47 -11.91 -3.43
N ARG A 113 15.00 -11.10 -4.40
CA ARG A 113 15.19 -9.65 -4.44
C ARG A 113 14.68 -8.96 -3.16
N ILE A 114 13.49 -9.31 -2.67
CA ILE A 114 12.94 -8.75 -1.42
C ILE A 114 13.83 -9.12 -0.22
N ALA A 115 14.21 -10.39 -0.10
CA ALA A 115 15.02 -10.89 1.01
C ALA A 115 16.43 -10.30 1.01
N GLU A 116 17.09 -10.25 -0.15
CA GLU A 116 18.40 -9.65 -0.35
C GLU A 116 18.38 -8.16 0.01
N THR A 117 17.35 -7.42 -0.42
CA THR A 117 17.17 -6.00 -0.06
C THR A 117 17.11 -5.82 1.46
N TYR A 118 16.32 -6.64 2.17
CA TYR A 118 16.22 -6.59 3.63
C TYR A 118 17.56 -6.93 4.31
N HIS A 119 18.25 -7.96 3.83
CA HIS A 119 19.53 -8.38 4.40
C HIS A 119 20.66 -7.38 4.15
N ALA A 120 20.78 -6.85 2.92
CA ALA A 120 21.75 -5.82 2.55
C ALA A 120 21.53 -4.53 3.34
N TRP A 121 20.27 -4.11 3.51
CA TRP A 121 19.95 -2.99 4.39
C TRP A 121 20.47 -3.23 5.82
N GLY A 122 20.26 -4.43 6.35
CA GLY A 122 20.63 -4.78 7.71
C GLY A 122 22.12 -4.98 8.01
N THR A 123 23.02 -5.09 7.01
CA THR A 123 24.47 -5.27 7.25
C THR A 123 25.26 -3.96 7.32
N ARG A 124 24.68 -2.83 6.88
CA ARG A 124 25.32 -1.49 6.82
C ARG A 124 26.51 -1.38 5.85
N GLU A 125 26.79 -2.41 5.08
CA GLU A 125 27.79 -2.39 4.00
C GLU A 125 27.21 -1.72 2.74
N ASP A 126 28.07 -1.41 1.77
CA ASP A 126 27.79 -0.65 0.52
C ASP A 126 26.80 -1.34 -0.46
N GLY A 127 26.07 -2.37 -0.02
CA GLY A 127 25.15 -3.15 -0.85
C GLY A 127 23.70 -2.64 -0.90
N TYR A 128 23.32 -1.65 -0.09
CA TYR A 128 21.96 -1.11 -0.06
C TYR A 128 21.87 0.31 -0.60
N SER A 129 20.90 0.55 -1.49
CA SER A 129 20.48 1.88 -1.94
C SER A 129 18.96 1.96 -2.02
N ASP A 130 18.40 3.14 -1.76
CA ASP A 130 16.98 3.40 -2.00
C ASP A 130 16.68 3.31 -3.51
N VAL A 131 15.57 2.67 -3.86
CA VAL A 131 15.14 2.47 -5.25
C VAL A 131 13.71 3.01 -5.40
N PRO A 132 13.50 4.08 -6.19
CA PRO A 132 12.18 4.64 -6.44
C PRO A 132 11.16 3.59 -6.85
N GLY A 133 10.00 3.59 -6.20
CA GLY A 133 8.91 2.64 -6.39
C GLY A 133 9.14 1.23 -5.84
N PHE A 134 10.32 0.91 -5.29
CA PHE A 134 10.62 -0.42 -4.76
C PHE A 134 11.02 -0.42 -3.28
N CYS A 135 12.05 0.32 -2.87
CA CYS A 135 12.47 0.31 -1.45
C CYS A 135 13.03 1.64 -0.98
N LYS A 136 12.81 1.95 0.31
CA LYS A 136 13.38 3.12 0.98
C LYS A 136 13.63 2.88 2.46
N SER A 137 14.79 3.31 2.96
CA SER A 137 15.08 3.41 4.39
C SER A 137 14.63 4.77 4.89
N ALA A 138 13.50 4.85 5.60
CA ALA A 138 12.99 6.13 6.10
C ALA A 138 13.38 6.33 7.57
N ALA A 139 13.85 7.53 7.89
CA ALA A 139 14.13 7.90 9.27
C ALA A 139 12.83 8.01 10.09
N LEU A 140 12.90 7.73 11.38
CA LEU A 140 11.76 7.80 12.30
C LEU A 140 11.10 9.18 12.31
N GLY A 141 11.89 10.24 12.11
CA GLY A 141 11.39 11.61 11.94
C GLY A 141 10.49 11.79 10.71
N GLU A 142 10.80 11.11 9.59
CA GLU A 142 9.94 11.08 8.40
C GLU A 142 8.65 10.31 8.68
N VAL A 143 8.74 9.17 9.37
CA VAL A 143 7.58 8.36 9.78
C VAL A 143 6.62 9.15 10.68
N ARG A 144 7.15 9.93 11.62
CA ARG A 144 6.37 10.83 12.47
C ARG A 144 5.65 11.91 11.65
N LYS A 145 6.31 12.51 10.65
CA LYS A 145 5.69 13.51 9.75
C LYS A 145 4.52 12.94 8.96
N TYR A 146 4.57 11.66 8.61
CA TYR A 146 3.47 10.95 7.94
C TYR A 146 2.43 10.35 8.89
N GLY A 147 2.43 10.76 10.17
CA GLY A 147 1.42 10.35 11.14
C GLY A 147 1.48 8.87 11.49
N HIS A 148 2.69 8.30 11.55
CA HIS A 148 2.94 6.90 11.90
C HIS A 148 2.25 5.90 10.96
N VAL A 149 1.93 6.31 9.73
CA VAL A 149 1.40 5.42 8.69
C VAL A 149 2.55 4.65 8.05
N LEU A 150 2.46 3.32 8.05
CA LEU A 150 3.54 2.43 7.63
C LEU A 150 3.39 1.91 6.19
N THR A 151 2.55 2.53 5.36
CA THR A 151 2.33 2.08 3.99
C THR A 151 3.55 2.39 3.10
N PRO A 152 4.27 1.38 2.56
CA PRO A 152 5.50 1.59 1.79
C PRO A 152 5.39 2.59 0.65
N GLY A 153 4.25 2.60 -0.07
CA GLY A 153 4.00 3.54 -1.16
C GLY A 153 4.09 5.03 -0.81
N ARG A 154 4.03 5.40 0.49
CA ARG A 154 4.27 6.79 0.93
C ARG A 154 5.75 7.17 0.98
N TYR A 155 6.63 6.19 1.03
CA TYR A 155 8.07 6.36 1.25
C TYR A 155 8.85 6.13 -0.03
N VAL A 156 8.56 5.04 -0.73
CA VAL A 156 9.35 4.61 -1.90
C VAL A 156 9.19 5.53 -3.12
N GLY A 157 8.25 6.47 -3.09
CA GLY A 157 7.96 7.34 -4.24
C GLY A 157 7.30 6.57 -5.38
N VAL A 158 7.30 7.18 -6.56
CA VAL A 158 6.84 6.54 -7.80
C VAL A 158 8.08 6.22 -8.63
N GLU A 159 8.09 5.08 -9.31
CA GLU A 159 9.02 4.88 -10.42
C GLU A 159 8.87 6.08 -11.37
N PRO A 160 9.98 6.64 -11.90
CA PRO A 160 9.87 7.61 -12.96
C PRO A 160 9.05 6.98 -14.09
N GLN A 161 7.85 7.52 -14.30
CA GLN A 161 7.04 7.17 -15.45
C GLN A 161 7.80 7.69 -16.68
N GLU A 162 7.91 6.90 -17.74
CA GLU A 162 8.37 7.46 -19.02
C GLU A 162 7.49 8.67 -19.30
N ASP A 163 8.13 9.84 -19.36
CA ASP A 163 7.50 11.08 -19.76
C ASP A 163 6.85 10.80 -21.12
N ASP A 164 5.53 10.96 -21.21
CA ASP A 164 4.82 10.83 -22.49
C ASP A 164 5.21 11.95 -23.47
N GLY A 165 6.13 12.82 -23.05
CA GLY A 165 6.68 13.94 -23.81
C GLY A 165 5.73 15.13 -23.83
N GLU A 166 4.61 15.04 -23.10
CA GLU A 166 3.58 16.08 -23.03
C GLU A 166 3.76 16.88 -21.73
N ALA A 167 3.98 18.19 -21.87
CA ALA A 167 4.06 19.05 -20.69
C ALA A 167 2.75 18.99 -19.90
N PHE A 168 2.83 19.01 -18.56
CA PHE A 168 1.65 18.90 -17.69
C PHE A 168 0.51 19.86 -18.07
N GLU A 169 0.84 21.12 -18.39
CA GLU A 169 -0.13 22.14 -18.80
C GLU A 169 -0.83 21.78 -20.12
N GLU A 170 -0.10 21.22 -21.09
CA GLU A 170 -0.64 20.78 -22.38
C GLU A 170 -1.58 19.58 -22.18
N LYS A 171 -1.14 18.62 -21.37
CA LYS A 171 -1.92 17.43 -20.99
C LYS A 171 -3.20 17.80 -20.26
N MET A 172 -3.12 18.70 -19.29
CA MET A 172 -4.29 19.18 -18.54
C MET A 172 -5.26 19.93 -19.45
N THR A 173 -4.75 20.77 -20.36
CA THR A 173 -5.59 21.48 -21.32
C THR A 173 -6.34 20.51 -22.23
N ARG A 174 -5.64 19.51 -22.77
CA ARG A 174 -6.23 18.46 -23.61
C ARG A 174 -7.27 17.63 -22.86
N LEU A 175 -6.95 17.15 -21.66
CA LEU A 175 -7.86 16.33 -20.86
C LEU A 175 -9.12 17.10 -20.42
N VAL A 176 -8.99 18.39 -20.10
CA VAL A 176 -10.15 19.24 -19.80
C VAL A 176 -11.03 19.46 -21.02
N ALA A 177 -10.43 19.66 -22.21
CA ALA A 177 -11.19 19.76 -23.45
C ALA A 177 -11.94 18.46 -23.77
N GLU A 178 -11.28 17.31 -23.60
CA GLU A 178 -11.88 15.99 -23.79
C GLU A 178 -13.03 15.74 -22.80
N LEU A 179 -12.84 16.07 -21.51
CA LEU A 179 -13.89 15.99 -20.51
C LEU A 179 -15.12 16.82 -20.88
N ARG A 180 -14.92 18.06 -21.34
CA ARG A 180 -16.03 18.94 -21.76
C ARG A 180 -16.77 18.38 -22.96
N ALA A 181 -16.06 17.83 -23.94
CA ALA A 181 -16.67 17.19 -25.10
C ALA A 181 -17.51 15.97 -24.68
N GLN A 182 -16.99 15.14 -23.77
CA GLN A 182 -17.72 14.00 -23.23
C GLN A 182 -18.95 14.40 -22.41
N GLN A 183 -18.88 15.50 -21.65
CA GLN A 183 -20.04 16.05 -20.93
C GLN A 183 -21.14 16.51 -21.89
N ALA A 184 -20.78 17.26 -22.94
CA ALA A 184 -21.74 17.71 -23.94
C ALA A 184 -22.39 16.53 -24.69
N GLU A 185 -21.61 15.49 -24.99
CA GLU A 185 -22.14 14.26 -25.59
C GLU A 185 -23.08 13.52 -24.62
N GLY A 186 -22.76 13.49 -23.33
CA GLY A 186 -23.63 12.96 -22.29
C GLY A 186 -24.99 13.67 -22.25
N GLU A 187 -25.00 15.01 -22.22
CA GLU A 187 -26.23 15.81 -22.22
C GLU A 187 -27.09 15.56 -23.48
N ARG A 188 -26.43 15.43 -24.63
CA ARG A 188 -27.11 15.10 -25.90
C ARG A 188 -27.78 13.72 -25.83
N LEU A 189 -27.06 12.73 -25.30
CA LEU A 189 -27.58 11.37 -25.15
C LEU A 189 -28.71 11.31 -24.13
N ASP A 190 -28.60 12.02 -23.00
CA ASP A 190 -29.65 12.12 -21.98
C ASP A 190 -30.94 12.74 -22.56
N THR A 191 -30.79 13.77 -23.41
CA THR A 191 -31.91 14.38 -24.12
C THR A 191 -32.57 13.37 -25.06
N ALA A 192 -31.78 12.67 -25.88
CA ALA A 192 -32.28 11.66 -26.81
C ALA A 192 -32.96 10.48 -26.09
N ILE A 193 -32.43 10.05 -24.94
CA ILE A 193 -33.04 9.02 -24.09
C ILE A 193 -34.41 9.51 -23.59
N THR A 194 -34.49 10.76 -23.12
CA THR A 194 -35.74 11.35 -22.62
C THR A 194 -36.81 11.44 -23.72
N GLU A 195 -36.43 11.88 -24.91
CA GLU A 195 -37.32 11.93 -26.08
C GLU A 195 -37.84 10.54 -26.46
N ASN A 196 -36.96 9.54 -26.50
CA ASN A 196 -37.34 8.16 -26.80
C ASN A 196 -38.27 7.56 -25.72
N LEU A 197 -38.01 7.83 -24.44
CA LEU A 197 -38.87 7.37 -23.35
C LEU A 197 -40.26 8.03 -23.40
N ASN A 198 -40.34 9.33 -23.75
CA ASN A 198 -41.60 10.02 -23.99
C ASN A 198 -42.37 9.39 -25.16
N ALA A 199 -41.70 9.12 -26.29
CA ALA A 199 -42.32 8.50 -27.46
C ALA A 199 -42.87 7.09 -27.17
N LEU A 200 -42.22 6.34 -26.27
CA LEU A 200 -42.66 5.02 -25.81
C LEU A 200 -43.71 5.06 -24.69
N GLY A 201 -44.13 6.24 -24.24
CA GLY A 201 -45.14 6.41 -23.19
C GLY A 201 -44.64 6.25 -21.75
N PHE A 202 -43.32 6.24 -21.53
CA PHE A 202 -42.68 6.06 -20.22
C PHE A 202 -42.06 7.34 -19.65
N GLY A 203 -42.18 8.50 -20.31
CA GLY A 203 -41.52 9.74 -19.91
C GLY A 203 -42.18 10.52 -18.75
N GLY A 204 -43.19 9.94 -18.08
CA GLY A 204 -43.82 10.52 -16.89
C GLY A 204 -43.34 9.83 -15.61
N GLN A 205 -42.80 10.60 -14.66
CA GLN A 205 -42.79 10.19 -13.26
C GLN A 205 -44.24 9.93 -12.84
N ARG A 206 -44.57 8.68 -12.49
CA ARG A 206 -45.78 8.40 -11.70
C ARG A 206 -45.64 9.15 -10.37
N THR A 207 -46.46 10.18 -10.17
CA THR A 207 -46.74 10.75 -8.84
C THR A 207 -47.29 9.71 -7.89
#